data_AF-A0A2T2YLH4-F1
#
_entry.id   AF-A0A2T2YLH4-F1
#
_cell.length_a   1.000
_cell.length_b   1.000
_cell.length_c   1.000
_cell.angle_alpha   90.00
_cell.angle_beta   90.00
_cell.angle_gamma   90.00
#
_symmetry.space_group_name_H-M   'P 1'
#
loop_
_entity.id
_entity.type
_entity.pdbx_description
1 polymer ?
#
loop_
_entity_poly.entity_id
_entity_poly.type
_entity_poly.pdbx_seq_one_letter_code
_entity_poly.pdbx_strand_id
1 'polypeptide(L)'
;MLRLLTFIAFFFVLAFVGGCSEDDAPLADCPSTAYINGLIQQVDAINAEVSVLQTQLPNAQGADKDAITVKIKSANDRKDTILKELNNYRHCL
;
A
#
# COMPACT_ATOMS: atom_id res chain seq x y z
N MET A 1 -53.50 16.47 21.50
CA MET A 1 -52.04 16.34 21.35
C MET A 1 -51.47 15.99 22.72
N LEU A 2 -51.27 14.70 23.00
CA LEU A 2 -50.97 14.17 24.34
C LEU A 2 -49.51 13.71 24.40
N ARG A 3 -48.75 14.23 25.38
CA ARG A 3 -47.44 13.73 25.81
C ARG A 3 -47.63 12.50 26.69
N LEU A 4 -46.96 11.40 26.40
CA LEU A 4 -46.74 10.26 27.29
C LEU A 4 -45.48 9.53 26.79
N LEU A 5 -44.29 9.83 27.31
CA LEU A 5 -43.60 9.10 28.39
C LEU A 5 -43.47 7.57 28.17
N THR A 6 -42.21 7.20 27.93
CA THR A 6 -41.46 6.09 28.53
C THR A 6 -41.61 4.63 28.06
N PHE A 7 -40.43 3.99 28.08
CA PHE A 7 -40.10 2.56 28.19
C PHE A 7 -39.75 1.74 26.93
N ILE A 8 -38.43 1.74 26.66
CA ILE A 8 -37.56 0.56 26.47
C ILE A 8 -38.07 -0.54 25.51
N ALA A 9 -37.46 -0.58 24.32
CA ALA A 9 -37.07 -1.83 23.67
C ALA A 9 -35.81 -1.54 22.82
N PHE A 10 -34.63 -1.76 23.41
CA PHE A 10 -33.79 -2.92 23.07
C PHE A 10 -33.40 -2.97 21.59
N PHE A 11 -32.49 -2.10 21.13
CA PHE A 11 -31.64 -2.40 19.96
C PHE A 11 -30.38 -1.52 19.88
N PHE A 12 -29.86 -1.03 21.02
CA PHE A 12 -28.50 -0.47 21.07
C PHE A 12 -27.53 -1.58 21.45
N VAL A 13 -27.45 -2.58 20.58
CA VAL A 13 -26.36 -3.56 20.56
C VAL A 13 -25.16 -2.84 19.95
N LEU A 14 -24.19 -2.55 20.80
CA LEU A 14 -22.75 -2.66 20.54
C LEU A 14 -22.30 -2.46 19.08
N ALA A 15 -21.88 -1.26 18.71
CA ALA A 15 -21.01 -1.10 17.53
C ALA A 15 -20.23 0.22 17.42
N PHE A 16 -20.34 1.15 18.37
CA PHE A 16 -19.76 2.49 18.20
C PHE A 16 -18.77 2.87 19.31
N VAL A 17 -17.81 1.99 19.63
CA VAL A 17 -16.49 2.38 20.15
C VAL A 17 -15.49 1.28 19.78
N GLY A 18 -15.32 1.02 18.48
CA GLY A 18 -14.19 0.27 17.97
C GLY A 18 -13.38 1.23 17.13
N GLY A 19 -12.40 1.90 17.75
CA GLY A 19 -11.32 2.48 16.97
C GLY A 19 -10.66 1.31 16.26
N CYS A 20 -10.88 1.17 14.95
CA CYS A 20 -10.02 0.37 14.12
C CYS A 20 -8.71 1.13 14.02
N SER A 21 -7.89 1.01 15.07
CA SER A 21 -6.45 1.13 14.92
C SER A 21 -6.06 0.18 13.79
N GLU A 22 -5.41 0.72 12.76
CA GLU A 22 -4.77 -0.02 11.68
C GLU A 22 -3.59 -0.91 12.19
N ASP A 23 -3.51 -1.15 13.50
CA ASP A 23 -2.42 -1.79 14.22
C ASP A 23 -2.60 -3.30 14.44
N ASP A 24 -3.76 -3.88 14.10
CA ASP A 24 -4.10 -5.30 14.36
C ASP A 24 -4.36 -6.13 13.09
N ALA A 25 -3.72 -5.76 11.96
CA ALA A 25 -3.58 -6.74 10.88
C ALA A 25 -2.58 -7.81 11.35
N PRO A 26 -2.95 -9.11 11.42
CA PRO A 26 -1.99 -10.15 11.78
C PRO A 26 -0.84 -10.09 10.78
N LEU A 27 0.39 -9.94 11.30
CA LEU A 27 1.59 -10.01 10.47
C LEU A 27 1.56 -11.36 9.73
N ALA A 28 1.77 -11.32 8.41
CA ALA A 28 1.71 -12.52 7.59
C ALA A 28 2.83 -13.49 8.00
N ASP A 29 2.55 -14.80 7.99
CA ASP A 29 3.57 -15.82 8.27
C ASP A 29 4.80 -15.63 7.37
N CYS A 30 5.99 -15.84 7.93
CA CYS A 30 7.24 -15.65 7.20
C CYS A 30 7.31 -16.57 5.97
N PRO A 31 7.35 -16.02 4.74
CA PRO A 31 7.57 -16.82 3.54
C PRO A 31 9.03 -17.28 3.49
N SER A 32 9.36 -18.14 2.53
CA SER A 32 10.75 -18.60 2.36
C SER A 32 11.71 -17.42 2.13
N THR A 33 12.95 -17.52 2.59
CA THR A 33 14.00 -16.52 2.35
C THR A 33 14.18 -16.23 0.85
N ALA A 34 13.99 -17.24 -0.02
CA ALA A 34 14.04 -17.06 -1.46
C ALA A 34 12.93 -16.12 -1.99
N TYR A 35 11.74 -16.19 -1.40
CA TYR A 35 10.63 -15.29 -1.74
C TYR A 35 10.94 -13.85 -1.36
N ILE A 36 11.38 -13.63 -0.11
CA ILE A 36 11.76 -12.30 0.40
C ILE A 36 12.88 -11.71 -0.44
N ASN A 37 13.93 -12.49 -0.73
CA ASN A 37 15.01 -12.07 -1.61
C ASN A 37 14.52 -11.76 -3.03
N GLY A 38 13.53 -12.50 -3.53
CA GLY A 38 12.88 -12.22 -4.81
C GLY A 38 12.13 -10.88 -4.81
N LEU A 39 11.45 -10.52 -3.72
CA LEU A 39 10.82 -9.20 -3.58
C LEU A 39 11.86 -8.07 -3.53
N ILE A 40 12.95 -8.26 -2.79
CA ILE A 40 14.07 -7.29 -2.74
C ILE A 40 14.68 -7.10 -4.14
N GLN A 41 14.96 -8.18 -4.86
CA GLN A 41 15.47 -8.12 -6.23
C GLN A 41 14.52 -7.42 -7.20
N GLN A 42 13.20 -7.59 -7.02
CA GLN A 42 12.22 -6.85 -7.82
C GLN A 42 12.25 -5.35 -7.51
N VAL A 43 12.38 -4.95 -6.25
CA VAL A 43 12.56 -3.54 -5.88
C VAL A 43 13.82 -2.96 -6.52
N ASP A 44 14.93 -3.69 -6.48
CA ASP A 44 16.20 -3.27 -7.10
C ASP A 44 16.07 -3.13 -8.62
N ALA A 45 15.41 -4.08 -9.28
CA ALA A 45 15.14 -4.02 -10.71
C ALA A 45 14.28 -2.81 -11.08
N ILE A 46 13.26 -2.50 -10.28
CA ILE A 46 12.41 -1.31 -10.50
C ILE A 46 13.20 -0.02 -10.26
N ASN A 47 14.07 0.03 -9.24
CA ASN A 47 14.93 1.20 -9.01
C ASN A 47 15.89 1.43 -10.18
N ALA A 48 16.43 0.35 -10.78
CA ALA A 48 17.23 0.43 -11.99
C ALA A 48 16.41 0.94 -13.19
N GLU A 49 15.18 0.44 -13.38
CA GLU A 49 14.25 0.91 -14.41
C GLU A 49 13.96 2.42 -14.25
N VAL A 50 13.63 2.86 -13.04
CA VAL A 50 13.36 4.27 -12.72
C VAL A 50 14.59 5.13 -12.97
N SER A 51 15.79 4.66 -12.59
CA SER A 51 17.04 5.37 -12.84
C SER A 51 17.27 5.59 -14.33
N VAL A 52 17.09 4.56 -15.16
CA VAL A 52 17.19 4.67 -16.62
C VAL A 52 16.18 5.68 -17.17
N LEU A 53 14.91 5.60 -16.75
CA LEU A 53 13.89 6.56 -17.20
C LEU A 53 14.19 8.00 -16.76
N GLN A 54 14.72 8.19 -15.55
CA GLN A 54 15.13 9.49 -15.05
C GLN A 54 16.31 10.08 -15.84
N THR A 55 17.23 9.26 -16.34
CA THR A 55 18.31 9.73 -17.23
C THR A 55 17.81 10.11 -18.62
N GLN A 56 16.70 9.55 -19.09
CA GLN A 56 16.08 9.88 -20.37
C GLN A 56 15.23 11.15 -20.30
N LEU A 57 14.64 11.45 -19.13
CA LEU A 57 13.72 12.57 -18.92
C LEU A 57 14.25 13.95 -19.36
N PRO A 58 15.51 14.35 -19.10
CA PRO A 58 16.04 15.66 -19.49
C PRO A 58 16.13 15.85 -21.01
N ASN A 59 16.23 14.75 -21.75
CA ASN A 59 16.36 14.74 -23.21
C ASN A 59 15.03 14.56 -23.93
N ALA A 60 13.95 14.27 -23.19
CA ALA A 60 12.62 14.04 -23.75
C ALA A 60 11.82 15.34 -23.90
N GLN A 61 10.97 15.41 -24.93
CA GLN A 61 10.12 16.57 -25.21
C GLN A 61 8.69 16.14 -25.56
N GLY A 62 7.73 17.03 -25.30
CA GLY A 62 6.33 16.80 -25.62
C GLY A 62 5.79 15.48 -25.08
N ALA A 63 5.12 14.70 -25.94
CA ALA A 63 4.49 13.44 -25.60
C ALA A 63 5.46 12.38 -25.03
N ASP A 64 6.74 12.39 -25.44
CA ASP A 64 7.73 11.43 -24.92
C ASP A 64 8.08 11.73 -23.46
N LYS A 65 8.14 13.01 -23.09
CA LYS A 65 8.38 13.42 -21.70
C LYS A 65 7.21 13.01 -20.80
N ASP A 66 5.98 13.18 -21.29
CA ASP A 66 4.78 12.75 -20.58
C ASP A 66 4.75 11.23 -20.43
N ALA A 67 5.06 10.49 -21.49
CA ALA A 67 5.13 9.02 -21.47
C ALA A 67 6.19 8.51 -20.48
N ILE A 68 7.39 9.10 -20.45
CA ILE A 68 8.44 8.74 -19.49
C ILE A 68 7.99 9.06 -18.06
N THR A 69 7.33 10.20 -17.84
CA THR A 69 6.80 10.58 -16.52
C THR A 69 5.76 9.57 -16.04
N VAL A 70 4.85 9.15 -16.91
CA VAL A 70 3.84 8.11 -16.60
C VAL A 70 4.51 6.77 -16.30
N LYS A 71 5.55 6.37 -17.05
CA LYS A 71 6.32 5.16 -16.78
C LYS A 71 7.01 5.20 -15.42
N ILE A 72 7.65 6.32 -15.07
CA ILE A 72 8.28 6.51 -13.75
C ILE A 72 7.24 6.40 -12.63
N LYS A 73 6.07 7.02 -12.80
CA LYS A 73 4.98 6.92 -11.82
C LYS A 73 4.52 5.47 -11.66
N SER A 74 4.22 4.79 -12.77
CA SER A 74 3.79 3.38 -12.75
C SER A 74 4.84 2.44 -12.15
N ALA A 75 6.12 2.68 -12.42
CA ALA A 75 7.21 1.94 -11.81
C ALA A 75 7.26 2.15 -10.29
N ASN A 76 7.13 3.40 -9.81
CA ASN A 76 7.07 3.67 -8.38
C ASN A 76 5.81 3.08 -7.72
N ASP A 77 4.65 3.13 -8.36
CA ASP A 77 3.42 2.50 -7.83
C ASP A 77 3.58 0.98 -7.66
N ARG A 78 4.25 0.31 -8.61
CA ARG A 78 4.63 -1.11 -8.50
C ARG A 78 5.60 -1.35 -7.34
N LYS A 79 6.63 -0.52 -7.23
CA LYS A 79 7.61 -0.58 -6.13
C LYS A 79 6.94 -0.44 -4.76
N ASP A 80 6.05 0.53 -4.62
CA ASP A 80 5.35 0.80 -3.35
C ASP A 80 4.46 -0.38 -2.94
N THR A 81 3.88 -1.08 -3.91
CA THR A 81 3.11 -2.31 -3.65
C THR A 81 4.02 -3.41 -3.10
N ILE A 82 5.19 -3.62 -3.70
CA ILE A 82 6.17 -4.62 -3.24
C ILE A 82 6.76 -4.23 -1.87
N LEU A 83 7.01 -2.94 -1.63
CA LEU A 83 7.48 -2.45 -0.33
C LEU A 83 6.43 -2.63 0.76
N LYS A 84 5.15 -2.43 0.46
CA LYS A 84 4.05 -2.76 1.40
C LYS A 84 4.04 -4.25 1.71
N GLU A 85 4.23 -5.09 0.70
CA GLU A 85 4.33 -6.53 0.89
C GLU A 85 5.55 -6.93 1.75
N LEU A 86 6.73 -6.39 1.45
CA LEU A 86 7.93 -6.59 2.29
C LEU A 86 7.73 -6.11 3.73
N ASN A 87 7.01 -5.00 3.92
CA ASN A 87 6.69 -4.48 5.26
C ASN A 87 5.79 -5.42 6.06
N ASN A 88 4.95 -6.24 5.41
CA ASN A 88 4.18 -7.29 6.09
C ASN A 88 5.11 -8.36 6.69
N TYR A 89 6.27 -8.60 6.05
CA TYR A 89 7.29 -9.54 6.48
C TYR A 89 8.47 -8.88 7.20
N ARG A 90 8.35 -7.62 7.65
CA ARG A 90 9.45 -6.89 8.32
C ARG A 90 10.02 -7.60 9.55
N HIS A 91 9.23 -8.46 10.17
CA HIS A 91 9.60 -9.27 11.34
C HIS A 91 10.41 -10.52 10.95
N CYS A 92 10.56 -10.79 9.65
CA CYS A 92 11.31 -11.89 9.05
C CYS A 92 12.60 -11.43 8.35
N LEU A 93 12.86 -10.11 8.31
CA LEU A 93 14.04 -9.47 7.72
C LEU A 93 15.13 -9.27 8.77
#